data_AF-A0A3N8QQD8-F1
#
_entry.id   AF-A0A3N8QQD8-F1
#
_cell.length_a   1.000
_cell.length_b   1.000
_cell.length_c   1.000
_cell.angle_alpha   90.00
_cell.angle_beta   90.00
_cell.angle_gamma   90.00
#
_symmetry.space_group_name_H-M   'P 1'
#
loop_
_entity.id
_entity.type
_entity.pdbx_description
1 polymer ?
#
loop_
_entity_poly.entity_id
_entity_poly.type
_entity_poly.pdbx_seq_one_letter_code
_entity_poly.pdbx_strand_id
1 'polypeptide(L)'
;MPNWGYIWEFIGDDGKPVHTTQLLTEREVVDWHGYGRKGFRRLEKTRRDRDAIDRANAARQNKKLPVMDAVTHRQLRELWRRYRGNTDIERLIVELIRTRRSIREMEGLREIVQACWNEVSNGSHLVALHKLRCLLQDEARRGEE
;
A
#
# COMPACT_ATOMS: atom_id res chain seq x y z
N MET A 1 15.64 -28.71 14.54
CA MET A 1 14.63 -28.80 15.62
C MET A 1 13.58 -27.73 15.37
N PRO A 2 12.29 -27.94 15.68
CA PRO A 2 11.25 -26.95 15.43
C PRO A 2 11.49 -25.68 16.26
N ASN A 3 11.30 -24.51 15.64
CA ASN A 3 11.44 -23.22 16.30
C ASN A 3 10.10 -22.79 16.90
N TRP A 4 9.87 -23.10 18.17
CA TRP A 4 8.57 -22.87 18.80
C TRP A 4 8.37 -21.41 19.21
N GLY A 5 7.31 -20.78 18.71
CA GLY A 5 6.84 -19.46 19.11
C GLY A 5 5.57 -19.52 19.96
N TYR A 6 5.43 -18.56 20.87
CA TYR A 6 4.34 -18.46 21.84
C TYR A 6 3.85 -17.02 21.97
N ILE A 7 2.59 -16.84 22.34
CA ILE A 7 2.14 -15.58 22.94
C ILE A 7 2.60 -15.59 24.39
N TRP A 8 3.21 -14.49 24.80
CA TRP A 8 3.65 -14.28 26.16
C TRP A 8 2.74 -13.26 26.83
N GLU A 9 2.52 -13.44 28.12
CA GLU A 9 1.74 -12.50 28.92
C GLU A 9 2.55 -12.06 30.14
N PHE A 10 2.29 -10.84 30.60
CA PHE A 10 2.65 -10.37 31.94
C PHE A 10 1.49 -9.55 32.52
N ILE A 11 1.52 -9.28 33.81
CA ILE A 11 0.53 -8.42 34.47
C ILE A 11 1.01 -6.98 34.40
N GLY A 12 0.25 -6.14 33.69
CA GLY A 12 0.48 -4.71 33.59
C GLY A 12 0.34 -4.00 34.93
N ASP A 13 0.81 -2.76 34.98
CA ASP A 13 0.76 -1.95 36.20
C ASP A 13 -0.68 -1.61 36.62
N ASP A 14 -1.64 -1.72 35.68
CA ASP A 14 -3.08 -1.62 35.89
C ASP A 14 -3.73 -2.93 36.39
N GLY A 15 -2.93 -3.98 36.62
CA GLY A 15 -3.38 -5.30 37.04
C GLY A 15 -3.97 -6.16 35.93
N LYS A 16 -4.01 -5.69 34.67
CA LYS A 16 -4.56 -6.44 33.54
C LYS A 16 -3.47 -7.23 32.81
N PRO A 17 -3.80 -8.42 32.26
CA PRO A 17 -2.84 -9.19 31.47
C PRO A 17 -2.56 -8.49 30.13
N VAL A 18 -1.28 -8.20 29.89
CA VAL A 18 -0.77 -7.66 28.62
C VAL A 18 -0.11 -8.78 27.85
N HIS A 19 -0.44 -8.90 26.56
CA HIS A 19 0.03 -9.99 25.70
C HIS A 19 0.98 -9.47 24.62
N THR A 20 1.86 -10.34 24.12
CA THR A 20 2.55 -10.08 22.86
C THR A 20 1.55 -10.04 21.70
N THR A 21 1.74 -9.11 20.76
CA THR A 21 0.91 -9.03 19.54
C THR A 21 1.26 -10.09 18.51
N GLN A 22 2.45 -10.69 18.65
CA GLN A 22 2.98 -11.73 17.76
C GLN A 22 3.54 -12.89 18.59
N LEU A 23 3.69 -14.04 17.94
CA LEU A 23 4.33 -15.22 18.54
C LEU A 23 5.84 -14.98 18.61
N LEU A 24 6.39 -14.99 19.81
CA LEU A 24 7.83 -14.86 20.08
C LEU A 24 8.41 -16.19 20.54
N THR A 25 9.60 -16.50 20.07
CA THR A 25 10.42 -17.60 20.57
C THR A 25 11.03 -17.26 21.93
N GLU A 26 11.59 -18.26 22.63
CA GLU A 26 12.29 -18.02 23.90
C GLU A 26 13.50 -17.08 23.75
N ARG A 27 14.10 -17.02 22.56
CA ARG A 27 15.22 -16.13 22.28
C ARG A 27 14.77 -14.68 22.04
N GLU A 28 13.64 -14.50 21.35
CA GLU A 28 13.13 -13.17 20.98
C GLU A 28 12.36 -12.49 22.13
N VAL A 29 11.75 -13.27 23.02
CA VAL A 29 10.97 -12.70 24.12
C VAL A 29 11.85 -11.91 25.11
N VAL A 30 13.15 -12.18 25.16
CA VAL A 30 14.11 -11.46 26.02
C VAL A 30 14.13 -9.97 25.71
N ASP A 31 13.91 -9.59 24.44
CA ASP A 31 13.89 -8.18 24.01
C ASP A 31 12.51 -7.52 24.17
N TRP A 32 11.49 -8.27 24.62
CA TRP A 32 10.15 -7.74 24.83
C TRP A 32 10.03 -7.03 26.19
N HIS A 33 9.38 -5.86 26.23
CA HIS A 33 9.24 -5.03 27.43
C HIS A 33 8.56 -5.71 28.64
N GLY A 34 7.84 -6.81 28.39
CA GLY A 34 7.20 -7.64 29.41
C GLY A 34 8.10 -8.71 30.04
N TYR A 35 9.31 -8.92 29.50
CA TYR A 35 10.24 -9.95 29.96
C TYR A 35 10.64 -9.73 31.43
N GLY A 36 10.58 -10.79 32.23
CA GLY A 36 10.92 -10.75 33.66
C GLY A 36 9.95 -9.99 34.57
N ARG A 37 8.86 -9.43 34.02
CA ARG A 37 7.84 -8.74 34.83
C ARG A 37 6.96 -9.71 35.62
N LYS A 38 6.18 -9.16 36.56
CA LYS A 38 5.28 -9.94 37.40
C LYS A 38 4.25 -10.68 36.54
N GLY A 39 4.10 -11.98 36.79
CA GLY A 39 3.20 -12.84 36.03
C GLY A 39 3.66 -13.13 34.60
N PHE A 40 4.93 -12.85 34.27
CA PHE A 40 5.52 -13.20 32.99
C PHE A 40 5.47 -14.72 32.78
N ARG A 41 4.71 -15.16 31.77
CA ARG A 41 4.63 -16.57 31.39
C ARG A 41 4.28 -16.73 29.92
N ARG A 42 4.67 -17.88 29.36
CA ARG A 42 4.23 -18.31 28.03
C ARG A 42 2.85 -18.95 28.09
N LEU A 43 2.04 -18.70 27.07
CA LEU A 43 0.75 -19.35 26.89
C LEU A 43 0.90 -20.61 26.03
N GLU A 44 1.04 -21.78 26.66
CA GLU A 44 1.26 -23.07 25.97
C GLU A 44 0.21 -23.38 24.89
N LYS A 45 -1.05 -22.99 25.12
CA LYS A 45 -2.15 -23.15 24.14
C LYS A 45 -1.90 -22.45 22.79
N THR A 46 -0.97 -21.48 22.76
CA THR A 46 -0.61 -20.70 21.57
C THR A 46 0.63 -21.23 20.85
N ARG A 47 1.19 -22.38 21.30
CA ARG A 47 2.37 -22.99 20.69
C ARG A 47 2.18 -23.24 19.19
N ARG A 48 3.05 -22.63 18.39
CA ARG A 48 3.10 -22.80 16.94
C ARG A 48 4.56 -22.86 16.46
N ASP A 49 4.80 -23.61 15.39
CA ASP A 49 6.10 -23.60 14.72
C ASP A 49 6.26 -22.28 13.96
N ARG A 50 7.21 -21.47 14.41
CA ARG A 50 7.44 -20.12 13.89
C ARG A 50 7.96 -20.16 12.46
N ASP A 51 8.84 -21.09 12.16
CA ASP A 51 9.39 -21.25 10.80
C ASP A 51 8.28 -21.65 9.83
N ALA A 52 7.31 -22.45 10.26
CA ALA A 52 6.15 -22.80 9.45
C ALA A 52 5.24 -21.59 9.16
N ILE A 53 5.04 -20.71 10.15
CA ILE A 53 4.26 -19.48 9.98
C ILE A 53 4.97 -18.54 9.02
N ASP A 54 6.26 -18.32 9.19
CA ASP A 54 7.03 -17.40 8.35
C ASP A 54 7.11 -17.94 6.90
N ARG A 55 7.27 -19.27 6.71
CA ARG A 55 7.13 -19.91 5.39
C ARG A 55 5.75 -19.69 4.78
N ALA A 56 4.67 -19.84 5.54
CA ALA A 56 3.31 -19.65 5.04
C ALA A 56 3.02 -18.17 4.69
N ASN A 57 3.53 -17.23 5.48
CA ASN A 57 3.43 -15.79 5.21
C ASN A 57 4.23 -15.40 3.97
N ALA A 58 5.46 -15.90 3.83
CA ALA A 58 6.27 -15.72 2.63
C ALA A 58 5.58 -16.30 1.39
N ALA A 59 4.97 -17.49 1.50
CA ALA A 59 4.20 -18.08 0.40
C ALA A 59 2.96 -17.25 0.04
N ARG A 60 2.28 -16.63 1.02
CA ARG A 60 1.17 -15.70 0.79
C ARG A 60 1.61 -14.41 0.11
N GLN A 61 2.72 -13.81 0.55
CA GLN A 61 3.27 -12.59 -0.05
C GLN A 61 3.82 -12.84 -1.47
N ASN A 62 4.42 -14.00 -1.72
CA ASN A 62 4.87 -14.42 -3.05
C ASN A 62 3.73 -14.89 -3.97
N LYS A 63 2.50 -15.00 -3.46
CA LYS A 63 1.35 -15.23 -4.31
C LYS A 63 1.05 -13.93 -5.05
N LYS A 64 1.54 -13.83 -6.29
CA LYS A 64 1.22 -12.73 -7.20
C LYS A 64 -0.29 -12.53 -7.17
N LEU A 65 -0.71 -11.30 -6.86
CA LEU A 65 -2.11 -10.92 -6.99
C LEU A 65 -2.55 -11.29 -8.42
N PRO A 66 -3.75 -11.86 -8.59
CA PRO A 66 -4.23 -12.20 -9.91
C PRO A 66 -4.18 -10.93 -10.76
N VAL A 67 -3.57 -11.04 -11.94
CA VAL A 67 -3.61 -9.97 -12.94
C VAL A 67 -5.07 -9.92 -13.39
N MET A 68 -5.82 -8.98 -12.83
CA MET A 68 -7.18 -8.73 -13.27
C MET A 68 -7.13 -7.80 -14.46
N ASP A 69 -7.80 -8.18 -15.54
CA ASP A 69 -7.94 -7.32 -16.69
C ASP A 69 -8.64 -6.00 -16.29
N ALA A 70 -8.22 -4.91 -16.91
CA ALA A 70 -8.83 -3.61 -16.67
C ALA A 70 -10.32 -3.67 -17.00
N VAL A 71 -11.17 -3.30 -16.03
CA VAL A 71 -12.63 -3.32 -16.19
C VAL A 71 -13.05 -2.48 -17.39
N THR A 72 -13.72 -3.08 -18.38
CA THR A 72 -14.14 -2.37 -19.59
C THR A 72 -15.25 -1.35 -19.30
N HIS A 73 -15.43 -0.36 -20.19
CA HIS A 73 -16.53 0.60 -20.05
C HIS A 73 -17.92 -0.08 -20.07
N ARG A 74 -18.06 -1.19 -20.80
CA ARG A 74 -19.30 -2.00 -20.80
C ARG A 74 -19.56 -2.61 -19.42
N GLN A 75 -18.54 -3.21 -18.81
CA GLN A 75 -18.64 -3.77 -17.46
C GLN A 75 -18.91 -2.70 -16.40
N LEU A 76 -18.32 -1.50 -16.53
CA LEU A 76 -18.64 -0.38 -15.64
C LEU A 76 -20.11 0.04 -15.72
N ARG A 77 -20.70 0.08 -16.92
CA ARG A 77 -22.14 0.35 -17.10
C ARG A 77 -23.03 -0.74 -16.50
N GLU A 78 -22.57 -1.98 -16.55
CA GLU A 78 -23.29 -3.11 -15.95
C GLU A 78 -23.21 -3.06 -14.42
N LEU A 79 -22.03 -2.79 -13.86
CA LEU A 79 -21.82 -2.58 -12.42
C LEU A 79 -22.65 -1.40 -11.91
N TRP A 80 -22.70 -0.29 -12.64
CA TRP A 80 -23.54 0.86 -12.30
C TRP A 80 -25.03 0.49 -12.22
N ARG A 81 -25.52 -0.32 -13.17
CA ARG A 81 -26.92 -0.80 -13.14
C ARG A 81 -27.17 -1.76 -12.00
N ARG A 82 -26.23 -2.68 -11.74
CA ARG A 82 -26.36 -3.72 -10.72
C ARG A 82 -26.30 -3.19 -9.30
N TYR A 83 -25.46 -2.18 -9.05
CA TYR A 83 -25.22 -1.62 -7.71
C TYR A 83 -25.79 -0.20 -7.55
N ARG A 84 -26.79 0.15 -8.36
CA ARG A 84 -27.44 1.45 -8.29
C ARG A 84 -27.94 1.72 -6.86
N GLY A 85 -27.62 2.89 -6.32
CA GLY A 85 -27.97 3.30 -4.95
C GLY A 85 -26.91 2.93 -3.91
N ASN A 86 -25.84 2.20 -4.27
CA ASN A 86 -24.67 2.07 -3.43
C ASN A 86 -23.66 3.20 -3.74
N THR A 87 -23.68 4.24 -2.91
CA THR A 87 -22.89 5.45 -3.09
C THR A 87 -21.38 5.20 -3.19
N ASP A 88 -20.86 4.21 -2.46
CA ASP A 88 -19.41 3.91 -2.47
C ASP A 88 -18.99 3.28 -3.80
N ILE A 89 -19.77 2.35 -4.33
CA ILE A 89 -19.52 1.71 -5.62
C ILE A 89 -19.69 2.71 -6.76
N GLU A 90 -20.74 3.54 -6.71
CA GLU A 90 -20.97 4.59 -7.70
C GLU A 90 -19.82 5.60 -7.73
N ARG A 91 -19.37 6.08 -6.56
CA ARG A 91 -18.22 6.98 -6.44
C ARG A 91 -16.95 6.35 -7.04
N LEU A 92 -16.68 5.09 -6.72
CA LEU A 92 -15.51 4.37 -7.25
C LEU A 92 -15.56 4.27 -8.78
N ILE A 93 -16.74 3.97 -9.36
CA ILE A 93 -16.91 3.90 -10.82
C ILE A 93 -16.66 5.26 -11.48
N VAL A 94 -17.19 6.35 -10.90
CA VAL A 94 -16.99 7.71 -11.42
C VAL A 94 -15.53 8.11 -11.33
N GLU A 95 -14.88 7.91 -10.19
CA GLU A 95 -13.46 8.21 -10.01
C GLU A 95 -12.60 7.44 -11.01
N LEU A 96 -12.87 6.14 -11.21
CA LEU A 96 -12.14 5.35 -12.21
C LEU A 96 -12.30 5.90 -13.64
N ILE A 97 -13.51 6.33 -14.03
CA ILE A 97 -13.74 6.95 -15.35
C ILE A 97 -12.98 8.27 -15.46
N ARG A 98 -13.01 9.10 -14.41
CA ARG A 98 -12.30 10.38 -14.35
C ARG A 98 -10.79 10.20 -14.46
N THR A 99 -10.21 9.27 -13.70
CA THR A 99 -8.78 8.94 -13.76
C THR A 99 -8.37 8.49 -15.16
N ARG A 100 -9.16 7.62 -15.81
CA ARG A 100 -8.89 7.19 -17.18
C ARG A 100 -8.90 8.33 -18.20
N ARG A 101 -9.79 9.30 -18.01
CA ARG A 101 -9.82 10.50 -18.86
C ARG A 101 -8.57 11.34 -18.66
N SER A 102 -8.17 11.56 -17.41
CA SER A 102 -6.97 12.32 -17.06
C SER A 102 -5.70 11.67 -17.62
N ILE A 103 -5.56 10.34 -17.54
CA ILE A 103 -4.42 9.62 -18.11
C ILE A 103 -4.36 9.79 -19.64
N ARG A 104 -5.49 9.74 -20.33
CA ARG A 104 -5.52 9.95 -21.80
C ARG A 104 -5.13 11.38 -22.17
N GLU A 105 -5.55 12.35 -21.38
CA GLU A 105 -5.17 13.75 -21.57
C GLU A 105 -3.67 13.95 -21.33
N MET A 106 -3.11 13.34 -20.27
CA MET A 106 -1.67 13.33 -20.02
C MET A 106 -0.89 12.68 -21.18
N GLU A 107 -1.39 11.59 -21.75
CA GLU A 107 -0.76 10.93 -22.90
C GLU A 107 -0.78 11.83 -24.15
N GLY A 108 -1.91 12.47 -24.44
CA GLY A 108 -1.99 13.44 -25.54
C GLY A 108 -1.05 14.64 -25.36
N LEU A 109 -0.91 15.15 -24.13
CA LEU A 109 0.08 16.18 -23.81
C LEU A 109 1.52 15.68 -24.00
N ARG A 110 1.81 14.45 -23.61
CA ARG A 110 3.13 13.83 -23.80
C ARG A 110 3.45 13.65 -25.29
N GLU A 111 2.47 13.26 -26.11
CA GLU A 111 2.62 13.14 -27.57
C GLU A 111 2.93 14.50 -28.22
N ILE A 112 2.25 15.58 -27.80
CA ILE A 112 2.53 16.95 -28.28
C ILE A 112 3.97 17.36 -27.93
N VAL A 113 4.39 17.13 -26.67
CA VAL A 113 5.78 17.40 -26.25
C VAL A 113 6.77 16.60 -27.09
N GLN A 114 6.47 15.34 -27.39
CA GLN A 114 7.29 14.47 -28.21
C GLN A 114 7.33 14.90 -29.70
N ALA A 115 6.23 15.43 -30.24
CA ALA A 115 6.17 15.96 -31.60
C ALA A 115 7.01 17.24 -31.72
N CYS A 116 6.84 18.20 -30.80
CA CYS A 116 7.66 19.41 -30.76
C CYS A 116 9.16 19.10 -30.59
N TRP A 117 9.49 18.04 -29.84
CA TRP A 117 10.85 17.51 -29.72
C TRP A 117 11.42 17.05 -31.07
N ASN A 118 10.64 16.25 -31.81
CA ASN A 118 11.08 15.69 -33.09
C ASN A 118 11.20 16.76 -34.20
N GLU A 119 10.37 17.80 -34.17
CA GLU A 119 10.35 18.84 -35.22
C GLU A 119 11.40 19.95 -35.05
N VAL A 120 11.83 20.29 -33.82
CA VAL A 120 12.53 21.57 -33.59
C VAL A 120 13.99 21.48 -33.12
N SER A 121 14.49 20.38 -32.53
CA SER A 121 15.94 20.21 -32.25
C SER A 121 16.28 18.86 -31.62
N ASN A 122 17.52 18.39 -31.83
CA ASN A 122 18.21 17.25 -31.21
C ASN A 122 18.30 17.28 -29.66
N GLY A 123 17.21 17.59 -28.97
CA GLY A 123 17.01 17.31 -27.58
C GLY A 123 17.35 18.40 -26.54
N SER A 124 17.68 19.62 -26.98
CA SER A 124 17.98 20.76 -26.11
C SER A 124 16.73 21.34 -25.41
N HIS A 125 15.53 21.18 -25.98
CA HIS A 125 14.31 21.83 -25.48
C HIS A 125 13.62 21.11 -24.31
N LEU A 126 13.92 19.83 -23.98
CA LEU A 126 13.40 19.21 -22.74
C LEU A 126 13.90 19.97 -21.50
N VAL A 127 15.14 20.42 -21.53
CA VAL A 127 15.74 21.20 -20.44
C VAL A 127 14.99 22.53 -20.28
N ALA A 128 14.57 23.16 -21.38
CA ALA A 128 13.80 24.40 -21.36
C ALA A 128 12.37 24.20 -20.85
N LEU A 129 11.64 23.17 -21.30
CA LEU A 129 10.29 22.84 -20.82
C LEU A 129 10.29 22.38 -19.36
N HIS A 130 11.29 21.61 -18.94
CA HIS A 130 11.49 21.23 -17.55
C HIS A 130 11.76 22.46 -16.67
N LYS A 131 12.64 23.36 -17.11
CA LYS A 131 12.89 24.64 -16.43
C LYS A 131 11.65 25.51 -16.34
N LEU A 132 10.86 25.62 -17.41
CA LEU A 132 9.60 26.36 -17.41
C LEU A 132 8.60 25.77 -16.42
N ARG A 133 8.46 24.43 -16.37
CA ARG A 133 7.61 23.75 -15.39
C ARG A 133 8.03 24.08 -13.96
N CYS A 134 9.32 24.02 -13.65
CA CYS A 134 9.84 24.37 -12.32
C CYS A 134 9.55 25.82 -11.96
N LEU A 135 9.79 26.77 -12.89
CA LEU A 135 9.49 28.18 -12.66
C LEU A 135 8.00 28.43 -12.39
N LEU A 136 7.10 27.80 -13.15
CA LEU A 136 5.65 27.90 -12.92
C LEU A 136 5.22 27.28 -11.58
N GLN A 137 5.81 26.15 -11.20
CA GLN A 137 5.54 25.49 -9.91
C GLN A 137 6.03 26.31 -8.72
N ASP A 138 7.16 27.00 -8.87
CA ASP A 138 7.71 27.88 -7.83
C ASP A 138 6.90 29.16 -7.68
N GLU A 139 6.45 29.78 -8.78
CA GLU A 139 5.55 30.94 -8.72
C GLU A 139 4.16 30.58 -8.15
N ALA A 140 3.61 29.42 -8.51
CA ALA A 140 2.36 28.94 -7.90
C ALA A 140 2.51 28.75 -6.38
N ARG A 141 3.65 28.24 -5.91
CA ARG A 141 3.94 28.07 -4.48
C ARG A 141 4.11 29.41 -3.75
N ARG A 142 4.68 30.42 -4.41
CA ARG A 142 4.84 31.78 -3.85
C ARG A 142 3.51 32.54 -3.75
N GLY A 143 2.57 32.28 -4.66
CA GLY A 143 1.24 32.91 -4.62
C GLY A 143 0.30 32.33 -3.57
N GLU A 144 0.70 31.26 -2.88
CA GLU A 144 -0.06 30.61 -1.80
C GLU A 144 0.41 31.01 -0.38
N GLU A 145 1.47 31.82 -0.25
CA GLU A 145 1.93 32.48 1.00
C GLU A 145 1.37 33.91 1.12
#